data_AF-A0A7Y1Y7C0-F1
#
_entry.id   AF-A0A7Y1Y7C0-F1
#
_cell.length_a   1.000
_cell.length_b   1.000
_cell.length_c   1.000
_cell.angle_alpha   90.00
_cell.angle_beta   90.00
_cell.angle_gamma   90.00
#
_symmetry.space_group_name_H-M   'P 1'
#
loop_
_entity.id
_entity.type
_entity.pdbx_description
1 polymer ?
#
loop_
_entity_poly.entity_id
_entity_poly.type
_entity_poly.pdbx_seq_one_letter_code
_entity_poly.pdbx_strand_id
1 'polypeptide(L)'
;MNQKQFTLPRSRRGPRRSSEASRWTVFDPYWLEAEQAYYNHAHRFPEVPDAPRIIQSPCRPEFFMPVTPKDVRHTLERIPAGFLRELQAIFLLGGTRKQAVCAGSAEFSYGCYWEDCVFLYPFPRELLTSVYRRPPKPSDMQDYARVGAEITTETEGTVVRFDRDSLKRLYLQDVLIHEIGHHVDRENLGPTKENEAYARWFATEFGFRRGAAGRTRTPGEAA
;
A
#
# COMPACT_ATOMS: atom_id res chain seq x y z
N MET A 1 -19.31 -10.29 9.42
CA MET A 1 -18.35 -10.35 8.30
C MET A 1 -17.04 -10.94 8.81
N ASN A 2 -16.59 -12.05 8.22
CA ASN A 2 -15.32 -12.69 8.57
C ASN A 2 -14.19 -12.01 7.76
N GLN A 3 -13.52 -11.00 8.32
CA GLN A 3 -12.30 -10.48 7.75
C GLN A 3 -11.15 -11.46 8.03
N LYS A 4 -10.83 -12.28 7.04
CA LYS A 4 -9.65 -13.13 7.02
C LYS A 4 -8.47 -12.32 6.49
N GLN A 5 -7.57 -11.95 7.40
CA GLN A 5 -6.12 -11.69 7.22
C GLN A 5 -5.74 -10.60 6.21
N PHE A 6 -4.86 -9.69 6.65
CA PHE A 6 -3.79 -9.12 5.83
C PHE A 6 -3.08 -10.24 5.08
N THR A 7 -3.66 -10.57 3.94
CA THR A 7 -3.11 -11.43 2.91
C THR A 7 -3.19 -10.51 1.72
N LEU A 8 -2.04 -9.97 1.30
CA LEU A 8 -1.94 -9.54 -0.08
C LEU A 8 -2.51 -10.66 -0.95
N PRO A 9 -3.23 -10.35 -2.05
CA PRO A 9 -3.49 -11.36 -3.05
C PRO A 9 -2.16 -12.04 -3.33
N ARG A 10 -2.13 -13.37 -3.15
CA ARG A 10 -1.01 -14.24 -3.50
C ARG A 10 -0.25 -13.61 -4.67
N SER A 11 1.06 -13.41 -4.55
CA SER A 11 1.91 -13.11 -5.70
C SER A 11 1.74 -14.25 -6.71
N ARG A 12 0.71 -14.13 -7.55
CA ARG A 12 0.56 -14.96 -8.72
C ARG A 12 1.62 -14.42 -9.64
N ARG A 13 2.69 -15.20 -9.79
CA ARG A 13 3.46 -15.20 -11.03
C ARG A 13 2.47 -14.98 -12.17
N GLY A 14 2.77 -14.03 -13.06
CA GLY A 14 1.97 -13.78 -14.25
C GLY A 14 1.61 -15.10 -14.93
N PRO A 15 0.44 -15.20 -15.57
CA PRO A 15 -0.08 -16.48 -16.05
C PRO A 15 0.90 -17.11 -17.02
N ARG A 16 1.53 -18.21 -16.58
CA ARG A 16 2.11 -19.19 -17.49
C ARG A 16 0.95 -19.70 -18.33
N ARG A 17 0.96 -19.42 -19.63
CA ARG A 17 0.04 -20.05 -20.60
C ARG A 17 0.21 -21.57 -20.49
N SER A 18 -0.68 -22.22 -19.76
CA SER A 18 -0.96 -23.64 -19.91
C SER A 18 -2.42 -23.77 -20.34
N SER A 19 -2.59 -24.44 -21.46
CA SER A 19 -3.84 -24.76 -22.14
C SER A 19 -4.89 -25.38 -21.22
N GLU A 20 -6.12 -24.90 -21.40
CA GLU A 20 -7.38 -25.60 -21.18
C GLU A 20 -7.68 -26.14 -19.77
N ALA A 21 -8.36 -25.32 -18.94
CA ALA A 21 -9.67 -25.64 -18.36
C ALA A 21 -10.09 -24.60 -17.29
N SER A 22 -11.32 -24.08 -17.43
CA SER A 22 -12.08 -23.19 -16.52
C SER A 22 -11.76 -21.68 -16.53
N ARG A 23 -12.49 -20.96 -17.39
CA ARG A 23 -12.69 -19.50 -17.38
C ARG A 23 -13.51 -19.06 -16.15
N TRP A 24 -12.87 -18.85 -15.01
CA TRP A 24 -13.37 -17.96 -13.95
C TRP A 24 -12.19 -17.16 -13.41
N THR A 25 -11.77 -16.12 -14.13
CA THR A 25 -10.89 -15.10 -13.56
C THR A 25 -11.66 -14.43 -12.43
N VAL A 26 -11.25 -14.68 -11.20
CA VAL A 26 -11.73 -13.97 -10.00
C VAL A 26 -11.61 -12.49 -10.30
N PHE A 27 -12.75 -11.81 -10.33
CA PHE A 27 -12.83 -10.39 -10.58
C PHE A 27 -12.27 -9.63 -9.37
N ASP A 28 -11.07 -9.07 -9.50
CA ASP A 28 -10.46 -8.21 -8.50
C ASP A 28 -10.43 -6.76 -9.03
N PRO A 29 -11.27 -5.86 -8.49
CA PRO A 29 -11.36 -4.49 -9.00
C PRO A 29 -10.14 -3.62 -8.66
N TYR A 30 -9.30 -4.02 -7.71
CA TYR A 30 -8.03 -3.36 -7.41
C TYR A 30 -7.00 -3.73 -8.46
N TRP A 31 -6.83 -5.04 -8.71
CA TRP A 31 -5.96 -5.53 -9.77
C TRP A 31 -6.25 -4.91 -11.13
N LEU A 32 -7.52 -4.85 -11.53
CA LEU A 32 -7.92 -4.30 -12.83
C LEU A 32 -7.54 -2.82 -13.01
N GLU A 33 -7.54 -2.01 -11.94
CA GLU A 33 -7.11 -0.62 -12.04
C GLU A 33 -5.58 -0.52 -12.21
N ALA A 34 -4.82 -1.30 -11.43
CA ALA A 34 -3.36 -1.35 -11.56
C ALA A 34 -2.95 -1.84 -12.94
N GLU A 35 -3.58 -2.89 -13.45
CA GLU A 35 -3.35 -3.43 -14.79
C GLU A 35 -3.60 -2.38 -15.87
N GLN A 36 -4.75 -1.70 -15.80
CA GLN A 36 -5.09 -0.64 -16.76
C GLN A 36 -4.10 0.53 -16.68
N ALA A 37 -3.71 0.96 -15.48
CA ALA A 37 -2.75 2.03 -15.28
C ALA A 37 -1.37 1.67 -15.86
N TYR A 38 -0.90 0.44 -15.65
CA TYR A 38 0.35 -0.04 -16.22
C TYR A 38 0.33 0.04 -17.75
N TYR A 39 -0.64 -0.58 -18.42
CA TYR A 39 -0.66 -0.64 -19.90
C TYR A 39 -0.82 0.75 -20.55
N ASN A 40 -1.46 1.70 -19.86
CA ASN A 40 -1.54 3.08 -20.33
C ASN A 40 -0.19 3.80 -20.36
N HIS A 41 0.81 3.30 -19.62
CA HIS A 41 2.10 3.98 -19.44
C HIS A 41 3.32 3.14 -19.85
N ALA A 42 3.20 1.82 -19.88
CA ALA A 42 4.32 0.88 -20.09
C ALA A 42 5.12 1.17 -21.37
N HIS A 43 4.45 1.60 -22.45
CA HIS A 43 5.09 1.97 -23.71
C HIS A 43 6.07 3.16 -23.61
N ARG A 44 6.11 3.87 -22.47
CA ARG A 44 6.99 5.02 -22.20
C ARG A 44 8.09 4.70 -21.18
N PHE A 45 8.13 3.47 -20.68
CA PHE A 45 9.13 3.06 -19.71
C PHE A 45 10.48 2.82 -20.39
N PRO A 46 11.58 3.33 -19.82
CA PRO A 46 12.91 3.01 -20.31
C PRO A 46 13.24 1.55 -20.00
N GLU A 47 14.19 0.98 -20.75
CA GLU A 47 14.74 -0.34 -20.45
C GLU A 47 15.39 -0.38 -19.06
N VAL A 48 16.11 0.68 -18.69
CA VAL A 48 16.69 0.86 -17.36
C VAL A 48 16.31 2.26 -16.83
N PRO A 49 15.53 2.36 -15.74
CA PRO A 49 15.15 3.65 -15.15
C PRO A 49 16.25 4.18 -14.22
N ASP A 50 16.60 5.46 -14.36
CA ASP A 50 17.50 6.17 -13.42
C ASP A 50 16.83 6.39 -12.06
N ALA A 51 15.51 6.58 -12.07
CA ALA A 51 14.66 6.74 -10.89
C ALA A 51 13.20 6.38 -11.24
N PRO A 52 12.39 5.93 -10.27
CA PRO A 52 11.00 5.62 -10.51
C PRO A 52 10.20 6.87 -10.88
N ARG A 53 9.40 6.76 -11.93
CA ARG A 53 8.41 7.79 -12.29
C ARG A 53 7.30 7.82 -11.25
N ILE A 54 6.77 8.99 -10.91
CA ILE A 54 5.60 9.09 -10.03
C ILE A 54 4.44 9.64 -10.83
N ILE A 55 3.39 8.85 -10.94
CA ILE A 55 2.23 9.11 -11.81
C ILE A 55 0.99 9.17 -10.93
N GLN A 56 0.26 10.28 -10.99
CA GLN A 56 -0.96 10.46 -10.20
C GLN A 56 -2.18 10.57 -11.11
N SER A 57 -3.18 9.75 -10.82
CA SER A 57 -4.51 9.85 -11.40
C SER A 57 -5.42 10.70 -10.49
N PRO A 58 -6.39 11.45 -11.06
CA PRO A 58 -7.37 12.15 -10.25
C PRO A 58 -8.26 11.15 -9.49
N CYS A 59 -8.50 11.40 -8.20
CA CYS A 59 -9.39 10.55 -7.42
C CYS A 59 -10.86 10.76 -7.80
N ARG A 60 -11.63 9.68 -7.77
CA ARG A 60 -13.09 9.77 -7.80
C ARG A 60 -13.63 10.35 -6.47
N PRO A 61 -14.85 10.93 -6.44
CA PRO A 61 -15.38 11.59 -5.25
C PRO A 61 -15.42 10.73 -3.99
N GLU A 62 -15.65 9.42 -4.14
CA GLU A 62 -15.74 8.45 -3.05
C GLU A 62 -14.39 8.20 -2.35
N PHE A 63 -13.30 8.66 -2.96
CA PHE A 63 -11.95 8.41 -2.51
C PHE A 63 -11.15 9.70 -2.31
N PHE A 64 -9.99 9.55 -1.69
CA PHE A 64 -8.91 10.52 -1.77
C PHE A 64 -7.56 9.84 -1.66
N MET A 65 -6.53 10.41 -2.27
CA MET A 65 -5.16 9.96 -2.07
C MET A 65 -4.57 10.70 -0.86
N PRO A 66 -4.15 10.01 0.23
CA PRO A 66 -3.59 10.67 1.40
C PRO A 66 -2.23 11.34 1.16
N VAL A 67 -1.54 10.92 0.10
CA VAL A 67 -0.17 11.34 -0.25
C VAL A 67 -0.12 12.05 -1.59
N THR A 68 0.88 12.91 -1.75
CA THR A 68 1.17 13.57 -3.03
C THR A 68 2.41 12.99 -3.69
N PRO A 69 2.64 13.24 -4.99
CA PRO A 69 3.88 12.87 -5.65
C PRO A 69 5.12 13.45 -4.95
N LYS A 70 5.01 14.66 -4.39
CA LYS A 70 6.09 15.27 -3.61
C LYS A 70 6.40 14.47 -2.35
N ASP A 71 5.37 14.01 -1.63
CA ASP A 71 5.55 13.19 -0.43
C ASP A 71 6.23 11.85 -0.75
N VAL A 72 5.85 11.23 -1.86
CA VAL A 72 6.48 10.00 -2.36
C VAL A 72 7.95 10.26 -2.67
N ARG A 73 8.29 11.29 -3.46
CA ARG A 73 9.71 11.64 -3.77
C ARG A 73 10.53 11.80 -2.50
N HIS A 74 10.02 12.58 -1.54
CA HIS A 74 10.73 12.81 -0.29
C HIS A 74 10.92 11.53 0.54
N THR A 75 9.96 10.62 0.47
CA THR A 75 10.08 9.31 1.12
C THR A 75 11.15 8.44 0.46
N LEU A 76 11.22 8.45 -0.88
CA LEU A 76 12.22 7.70 -1.63
C LEU A 76 13.65 8.16 -1.38
N GLU A 77 13.88 9.46 -1.15
CA GLU A 77 15.20 10.01 -0.80
C GLU A 77 15.81 9.36 0.46
N ARG A 78 14.97 8.80 1.33
CA ARG A 78 15.39 8.14 2.57
C ARG A 78 15.72 6.66 2.39
N ILE A 79 15.43 6.10 1.22
CA ILE A 79 15.70 4.71 0.87
C ILE A 79 17.04 4.67 0.13
N PRO A 80 17.97 3.76 0.48
CA PRO A 80 19.20 3.57 -0.29
C PRO A 80 18.90 3.36 -1.78
N ALA A 81 19.52 4.15 -2.66
CA ALA A 81 19.24 4.14 -4.10
C ALA A 81 19.36 2.76 -4.75
N GLY A 82 20.21 1.88 -4.20
CA GLY A 82 20.35 0.50 -4.67
C GLY A 82 19.06 -0.34 -4.58
N PHE A 83 18.15 0.00 -3.67
CA PHE A 83 16.85 -0.67 -3.53
C PHE A 83 15.78 -0.14 -4.48
N LEU A 84 16.05 0.95 -5.20
CA LEU A 84 15.13 1.56 -6.16
C LEU A 84 15.54 1.26 -7.61
N ARG A 85 16.65 0.52 -7.81
CA ARG A 85 17.12 0.16 -9.15
C ARG A 85 16.10 -0.72 -9.85
N GLU A 86 15.84 -0.37 -11.11
CA GLU A 86 14.87 -1.05 -12.00
C GLU A 86 13.40 -0.82 -11.62
N LEU A 87 13.10 -0.11 -10.51
CA LEU A 87 11.74 0.31 -10.22
C LEU A 87 11.29 1.36 -11.25
N GLN A 88 10.32 0.99 -12.09
CA GLN A 88 9.87 1.78 -13.23
C GLN A 88 8.99 2.96 -12.80
N ALA A 89 7.99 2.68 -11.97
CA ALA A 89 7.01 3.68 -11.59
C ALA A 89 6.34 3.42 -10.23
N ILE A 90 5.83 4.50 -9.65
CA ILE A 90 4.91 4.50 -8.51
C ILE A 90 3.64 5.22 -8.94
N PHE A 91 2.53 4.50 -8.95
CA PHE A 91 1.22 5.00 -9.31
C PHE A 91 0.44 5.39 -8.06
N LEU A 92 -0.09 6.62 -8.07
CA LEU A 92 -1.11 7.09 -7.14
C LEU A 92 -2.45 7.03 -7.86
N LEU A 93 -3.20 5.95 -7.64
CA LEU A 93 -4.40 5.63 -8.41
C LEU A 93 -5.63 6.46 -7.98
N GLY A 94 -6.64 6.47 -8.85
CA GLY A 94 -7.82 7.33 -8.73
C GLY A 94 -9.03 6.65 -8.08
N GLY A 95 -9.01 5.33 -8.05
CA GLY A 95 -10.07 4.50 -7.51
C GLY A 95 -11.17 4.25 -8.55
N THR A 96 -11.96 3.19 -8.37
CA THR A 96 -13.06 2.85 -9.28
C THR A 96 -14.39 2.72 -8.56
N ARG A 97 -15.52 2.82 -9.31
CA ARG A 97 -16.86 2.55 -8.74
C ARG A 97 -16.95 1.15 -8.12
N LYS A 98 -16.28 0.17 -8.73
CA LYS A 98 -16.28 -1.22 -8.28
C LYS A 98 -15.54 -1.37 -6.95
N GLN A 99 -14.41 -0.68 -6.79
CA GLN A 99 -13.71 -0.60 -5.52
C GLN A 99 -14.55 0.10 -4.43
N ALA A 100 -15.31 1.15 -4.78
CA ALA A 100 -16.16 1.82 -3.80
C ALA A 100 -17.23 0.87 -3.23
N VAL A 101 -17.80 0.01 -4.08
CA VAL A 101 -18.79 -0.99 -3.66
C VAL A 101 -18.18 -2.07 -2.75
N CYS A 102 -16.90 -2.40 -2.91
CA CYS A 102 -16.24 -3.46 -2.14
C CYS A 102 -15.22 -2.94 -1.12
N ALA A 103 -15.21 -1.64 -0.81
CA ALA A 103 -14.23 -1.03 0.08
C ALA A 103 -14.28 -1.62 1.50
N GLY A 104 -15.46 -2.02 1.97
CA GLY A 104 -15.64 -2.69 3.27
C GLY A 104 -15.46 -4.21 3.28
N SER A 105 -15.07 -4.83 2.16
CA SER A 105 -14.98 -6.29 2.04
C SER A 105 -13.55 -6.82 2.13
N ALA A 106 -13.35 -8.11 1.89
CA ALA A 106 -12.03 -8.76 2.03
C ALA A 106 -11.09 -8.44 0.84
N GLU A 107 -11.64 -7.85 -0.21
CA GLU A 107 -10.97 -7.46 -1.45
C GLU A 107 -10.30 -6.09 -1.35
N PHE A 108 -10.51 -5.36 -0.25
CA PHE A 108 -9.89 -4.06 -0.03
C PHE A 108 -8.36 -4.16 0.05
N SER A 109 -7.67 -3.31 -0.71
CA SER A 109 -6.21 -3.17 -0.66
C SER A 109 -5.78 -1.71 -0.64
N TYR A 110 -4.68 -1.43 0.06
CA TYR A 110 -4.01 -0.12 0.08
C TYR A 110 -3.02 0.05 -1.07
N GLY A 111 -2.45 -1.04 -1.56
CA GLY A 111 -1.48 -1.02 -2.65
C GLY A 111 -1.11 -2.42 -3.15
N CYS A 112 -0.27 -2.46 -4.18
CA CYS A 112 0.39 -3.68 -4.60
C CYS A 112 1.68 -3.36 -5.38
N TYR A 113 2.53 -4.37 -5.52
CA TYR A 113 3.69 -4.40 -6.39
C TYR A 113 3.46 -5.34 -7.58
N TRP A 114 3.75 -4.89 -8.79
CA TRP A 114 3.68 -5.69 -10.02
C TRP A 114 4.42 -5.03 -11.20
N GLU A 115 5.07 -5.82 -12.07
CA GLU A 115 5.88 -5.36 -13.23
C GLU A 115 6.81 -4.18 -12.91
N ASP A 116 7.63 -4.35 -11.88
CA ASP A 116 8.56 -3.32 -11.40
C ASP A 116 7.91 -1.98 -11.10
N CYS A 117 6.62 -2.00 -10.75
CA CYS A 117 5.84 -0.83 -10.37
C CYS A 117 5.19 -1.04 -9.00
N VAL A 118 5.08 0.06 -8.25
CA VAL A 118 4.24 0.13 -7.05
C VAL A 118 2.95 0.85 -7.40
N PHE A 119 1.82 0.34 -6.93
CA PHE A 119 0.51 0.93 -7.11
C PHE A 119 -0.06 1.22 -5.72
N LEU A 120 -0.38 2.48 -5.44
CA LEU A 120 -1.08 2.90 -4.23
C LEU A 120 -2.52 3.21 -4.61
N TYR A 121 -3.46 2.52 -3.98
CA TYR A 121 -4.89 2.73 -4.17
C TYR A 121 -5.38 3.87 -3.28
N PRO A 122 -6.28 4.74 -3.74
CA PRO A 122 -6.75 5.83 -2.90
C PRO A 122 -7.64 5.30 -1.78
N PHE A 123 -7.66 6.03 -0.67
CA PHE A 123 -8.40 5.61 0.51
C PHE A 123 -9.90 5.93 0.36
N PRO A 124 -10.81 4.97 0.61
CA PRO A 124 -12.25 5.22 0.57
C PRO A 124 -12.66 6.11 1.73
N ARG A 125 -13.41 7.18 1.45
CA ARG A 125 -13.83 8.14 2.48
C ARG A 125 -14.71 7.52 3.55
N GLU A 126 -15.51 6.53 3.19
CA GLU A 126 -16.37 5.81 4.14
C GLU A 126 -15.59 5.05 5.21
N LEU A 127 -14.32 4.71 4.96
CA LEU A 127 -13.47 3.98 5.93
C LEU A 127 -12.73 4.91 6.89
N LEU A 128 -12.86 6.25 6.76
CA LEU A 128 -12.25 7.20 7.68
C LEU A 128 -12.69 6.99 9.13
N THR A 129 -13.91 6.48 9.30
CA THR A 129 -14.42 6.06 10.60
C THR A 129 -15.11 4.71 10.41
N SER A 130 -14.45 3.66 10.91
CA SER A 130 -14.92 2.29 10.78
C SER A 130 -15.36 1.74 12.13
N VAL A 131 -16.56 1.17 12.19
CA VAL A 131 -17.10 0.53 13.40
C VAL A 131 -17.08 -0.98 13.22
N TYR A 132 -16.34 -1.66 14.10
CA TYR A 132 -16.12 -3.10 14.07
C TYR A 132 -16.84 -3.78 15.23
N ARG A 133 -17.95 -4.47 14.95
CA ARG A 133 -18.67 -5.30 15.94
C ARG A 133 -17.79 -6.41 16.53
N ARG A 134 -16.88 -6.94 15.71
CA ARG A 134 -15.80 -7.83 16.14
C ARG A 134 -14.51 -7.06 15.90
N PRO A 135 -13.68 -6.84 16.93
CA PRO A 135 -12.44 -6.09 16.77
C PRO A 135 -11.59 -6.64 15.61
N PRO A 136 -10.89 -5.76 14.86
CA PRO A 136 -9.85 -6.19 13.94
C PRO A 136 -8.79 -7.05 14.66
N LYS A 137 -7.95 -7.73 13.89
CA LYS A 137 -6.93 -8.59 14.49
C LYS A 137 -5.94 -7.75 15.30
N PRO A 138 -5.34 -8.31 16.36
CA PRO A 138 -4.36 -7.58 17.15
C PRO A 138 -3.20 -6.99 16.34
N SER A 139 -2.75 -7.69 15.28
CA SER A 139 -1.73 -7.17 14.34
C SER A 139 -2.20 -5.90 13.64
N ASP A 140 -3.41 -5.93 13.09
CA ASP A 140 -3.99 -4.84 12.30
C ASP A 140 -4.19 -3.62 13.20
N MET A 141 -4.63 -3.86 14.44
CA MET A 141 -4.78 -2.85 15.47
C MET A 141 -3.44 -2.22 15.87
N GLN A 142 -2.38 -3.02 15.96
CA GLN A 142 -1.02 -2.52 16.21
C GLN A 142 -0.52 -1.66 15.06
N ASP A 143 -0.76 -2.07 13.81
CA ASP A 143 -0.36 -1.31 12.63
C ASP A 143 -1.11 0.03 12.56
N TYR A 144 -2.42 0.02 12.82
CA TYR A 144 -3.23 1.24 12.91
C TYR A 144 -2.77 2.17 14.04
N ALA A 145 -2.50 1.63 15.24
CA ALA A 145 -1.98 2.41 16.36
C ALA A 145 -0.59 2.99 16.04
N ARG A 146 0.28 2.22 15.36
CA ARG A 146 1.64 2.62 14.99
C ARG A 146 1.67 3.86 14.09
N VAL A 147 0.66 4.04 13.25
CA VAL A 147 0.52 5.22 12.37
C VAL A 147 -0.26 6.36 13.03
N GLY A 148 -0.77 6.14 14.24
CA GLY A 148 -1.51 7.12 15.03
C GLY A 148 -3.00 7.18 14.70
N ALA A 149 -3.60 6.10 14.22
CA ALA A 149 -5.06 6.00 14.16
C ALA A 149 -5.65 6.04 15.57
N GLU A 150 -6.78 6.72 15.73
CA GLU A 150 -7.52 6.71 16.99
C GLU A 150 -8.33 5.41 17.07
N ILE A 151 -8.17 4.70 18.17
CA ILE A 151 -8.83 3.41 18.41
C ILE A 151 -9.56 3.49 19.74
N THR A 152 -10.90 3.43 19.71
CA THR A 152 -11.74 3.45 20.90
C THR A 152 -12.56 2.16 20.98
N THR A 153 -12.88 1.73 22.21
CA THR A 153 -13.89 0.69 22.44
C THR A 153 -15.15 1.38 22.90
N GLU A 154 -16.21 1.26 22.10
CA GLU A 154 -17.52 1.85 22.33
C GLU A 154 -18.57 0.73 22.48
N THR A 155 -19.79 1.06 22.91
CA THR A 155 -20.86 0.07 23.17
C THR A 155 -21.17 -0.80 21.94
N GLU A 156 -21.09 -0.22 20.74
CA GLU A 156 -21.38 -0.87 19.46
C GLU A 156 -20.19 -1.66 18.87
N GLY A 157 -19.01 -1.57 19.50
CA GLY A 157 -17.80 -2.27 19.08
C GLY A 157 -16.55 -1.39 19.11
N THR A 158 -15.50 -1.86 18.42
CA THR A 158 -14.25 -1.12 18.28
C THR A 158 -14.38 -0.10 17.17
N VAL A 159 -14.12 1.17 17.45
CA VAL A 159 -14.11 2.22 16.44
C VAL A 159 -12.67 2.58 16.10
N VAL A 160 -12.36 2.61 14.80
CA VAL A 160 -11.06 3.05 14.27
C VAL A 160 -11.30 4.31 13.45
N ARG A 161 -10.62 5.39 13.81
CA ARG A 161 -10.68 6.67 13.11
C ARG A 161 -9.32 7.03 12.55
N PHE A 162 -9.32 7.41 11.29
CA PHE A 162 -8.17 7.89 10.57
C PHE A 162 -8.34 9.38 10.27
N ASP A 163 -7.33 10.16 10.66
CA ASP A 163 -7.16 11.51 10.15
C ASP A 163 -6.21 11.52 8.94
N ARG A 164 -5.99 12.72 8.39
CA ARG A 164 -5.12 12.87 7.22
C ARG A 164 -3.67 12.48 7.52
N ASP A 165 -3.17 12.78 8.72
CA ASP A 165 -1.77 12.58 9.06
C ASP A 165 -1.45 11.11 9.35
N SER A 166 -2.36 10.40 10.03
CA SER A 166 -2.28 8.96 10.26
C SER A 166 -2.37 8.18 8.96
N LEU A 167 -3.25 8.55 8.03
CA LEU A 167 -3.27 7.92 6.70
C LEU A 167 -2.04 8.25 5.87
N LYS A 168 -1.55 9.49 5.93
CA LYS A 168 -0.30 9.85 5.26
C LYS A 168 0.86 9.01 5.79
N ARG A 169 0.93 8.79 7.11
CA ARG A 169 1.92 7.89 7.74
C ARG A 169 1.73 6.45 7.31
N LEU A 170 0.50 5.94 7.30
CA LEU A 170 0.19 4.59 6.82
C LEU A 170 0.69 4.37 5.38
N TYR A 171 0.37 5.30 4.48
CA TYR A 171 0.75 5.17 3.08
C TYR A 171 2.26 5.30 2.87
N LEU A 172 2.94 6.24 3.52
CA LEU A 172 4.36 6.51 3.26
C LEU A 172 5.31 5.63 4.07
N GLN A 173 4.96 5.26 5.30
CA GLN A 173 5.85 4.52 6.20
C GLN A 173 5.55 3.03 6.21
N ASP A 174 4.33 2.64 5.84
CA ASP A 174 3.95 1.23 5.79
C ASP A 174 3.78 0.78 4.34
N VAL A 175 2.68 1.17 3.68
CA VAL A 175 2.25 0.62 2.39
C VAL A 175 3.33 0.81 1.31
N LEU A 176 3.78 2.04 1.06
CA LEU A 176 4.79 2.32 0.03
C LEU A 176 6.08 1.53 0.28
N ILE A 177 6.55 1.49 1.52
CA ILE A 177 7.82 0.83 1.85
C ILE A 177 7.67 -0.69 1.78
N HIS A 178 6.52 -1.22 2.18
CA HIS A 178 6.16 -2.64 2.04
C HIS A 178 6.19 -3.07 0.57
N GLU A 179 5.54 -2.31 -0.33
CA GLU A 179 5.55 -2.63 -1.76
C GLU A 179 6.95 -2.49 -2.38
N ILE A 180 7.77 -1.53 -1.93
CA ILE A 180 9.19 -1.47 -2.30
C ILE A 180 9.96 -2.68 -1.74
N GLY A 181 9.59 -3.19 -0.56
CA GLY A 181 10.13 -4.43 -0.02
C GLY A 181 9.90 -5.61 -0.97
N HIS A 182 8.71 -5.73 -1.55
CA HIS A 182 8.44 -6.72 -2.60
C HIS A 182 9.28 -6.51 -3.86
N HIS A 183 9.49 -5.25 -4.26
CA HIS A 183 10.39 -4.95 -5.37
C HIS A 183 11.83 -5.40 -5.10
N VAL A 184 12.36 -5.13 -3.91
CA VAL A 184 13.72 -5.53 -3.54
C VAL A 184 13.87 -7.06 -3.49
N ASP A 185 12.82 -7.77 -3.08
CA ASP A 185 12.79 -9.23 -2.96
C ASP A 185 12.23 -9.92 -4.22
N ARG A 186 12.08 -9.21 -5.35
CA ARG A 186 11.37 -9.73 -6.56
C ARG A 186 12.00 -10.99 -7.16
N GLU A 187 13.31 -11.16 -7.03
CA GLU A 187 14.06 -12.32 -7.54
C GLU A 187 13.99 -13.53 -6.59
N ASN A 188 13.46 -13.34 -5.38
CA ASN A 188 13.32 -14.41 -4.42
C ASN A 188 12.10 -15.28 -4.79
N LEU A 189 12.39 -16.43 -5.42
CA LEU A 189 11.40 -17.42 -5.82
C LEU A 189 10.90 -18.32 -4.66
N GLY A 190 11.20 -17.94 -3.42
CA GLY A 190 10.80 -18.63 -2.20
C GLY A 190 9.28 -18.63 -1.92
N PRO A 191 8.86 -19.15 -0.77
CA PRO A 191 7.47 -19.19 -0.37
C PRO A 191 6.90 -17.78 -0.17
N THR A 192 5.69 -17.52 -0.66
CA THR A 192 5.01 -16.21 -0.52
C THR A 192 5.02 -15.67 0.91
N LYS A 193 4.89 -16.53 1.92
CA LYS A 193 4.93 -16.13 3.34
C LYS A 193 6.25 -15.47 3.74
N GLU A 194 7.37 -15.93 3.18
CA GLU A 194 8.69 -15.37 3.43
C GLU A 194 8.86 -14.02 2.73
N ASN A 195 8.39 -13.89 1.49
CA ASN A 195 8.36 -12.61 0.78
C ASN A 195 7.52 -11.56 1.53
N GLU A 196 6.35 -11.95 2.05
CA GLU A 196 5.51 -11.10 2.91
C GLU A 196 6.23 -10.68 4.20
N ALA A 197 6.93 -11.61 4.84
CA ALA A 197 7.68 -11.32 6.06
C ALA A 197 8.84 -10.36 5.78
N TYR A 198 9.53 -10.53 4.64
CA TYR A 198 10.57 -9.62 4.20
C TYR A 198 10.02 -8.21 3.95
N ALA A 199 8.91 -8.08 3.21
CA ALA A 199 8.29 -6.79 2.94
C ALA A 199 7.85 -6.05 4.22
N ARG A 200 7.26 -6.78 5.19
CA ARG A 200 6.92 -6.23 6.52
C ARG A 200 8.14 -5.78 7.32
N TRP A 201 9.21 -6.58 7.29
CA TRP A 201 10.48 -6.21 7.92
C TRP A 201 11.05 -4.94 7.28
N PHE A 202 11.04 -4.87 5.95
CA PHE A 202 11.55 -3.74 5.18
C PHE A 202 10.77 -2.45 5.51
N ALA A 203 9.43 -2.51 5.59
CA ALA A 203 8.58 -1.42 6.06
C ALA A 203 8.92 -0.97 7.48
N THR A 204 9.14 -1.92 8.39
CA THR A 204 9.53 -1.61 9.77
C THR A 204 10.89 -0.89 9.84
N GLU A 205 11.88 -1.35 9.08
CA GLU A 205 13.25 -0.82 9.09
C GLU A 205 13.34 0.56 8.42
N PHE A 206 12.84 0.70 7.20
CA PHE A 206 13.01 1.91 6.38
C PHE A 206 11.88 2.92 6.56
N GLY A 207 10.66 2.44 6.88
CA GLY A 207 9.50 3.28 7.12
C GLY A 207 9.48 3.91 8.51
N PHE A 208 9.67 3.09 9.55
CA PHE A 208 9.50 3.51 10.94
C PHE A 208 10.82 3.79 11.68
N ARG A 209 11.76 2.85 11.74
CA ARG A 209 12.98 3.01 12.56
C ARG A 209 13.90 4.12 12.05
N ARG A 210 14.24 4.10 10.77
CA ARG A 210 15.05 5.17 10.15
C ARG A 210 14.31 6.51 10.06
N GLY A 211 12.97 6.48 10.01
CA GLY A 211 12.14 7.69 10.04
C GLY A 211 11.99 8.32 11.42
N ALA A 212 12.19 7.55 12.48
CA ALA A 212 12.27 8.07 13.85
C ALA A 212 13.65 8.68 14.13
N ALA A 213 14.73 8.09 13.62
CA ALA A 213 16.10 8.59 13.80
C ALA A 213 16.35 9.98 13.18
N GLY A 214 15.63 10.35 12.11
CA GLY A 214 15.66 11.70 11.53
C GLY A 214 14.82 12.76 12.27
N ARG A 215 14.08 12.37 13.32
CA ARG A 215 13.30 13.25 14.20
C ARG A 215 14.00 13.43 15.54
N THR A 216 15.26 13.85 15.53
CA THR A 216 15.88 14.42 16.73
C THR A 216 15.18 15.74 17.03
N ARG A 217 14.42 15.77 18.14
CA ARG A 217 13.90 16.98 18.77
C ARG A 217 15.04 17.98 18.91
N THR A 218 14.87 19.20 18.40
CA THR A 218 15.62 20.34 18.92
C THR A 218 15.28 20.48 20.41
N PRO A 219 16.28 20.40 21.32
CA PRO A 219 16.07 20.79 22.70
C PRO A 219 16.14 22.32 22.75
N GLY A 220 15.02 22.99 23.00
CA GLY A 220 15.03 24.43 23.28
C GLY A 220 13.70 25.11 23.03
N GLU A 221 12.82 25.08 24.04
CA GLU A 221 11.98 26.22 24.47
C GLU A 221 11.24 25.80 25.74
N ALA A 222 12.00 25.74 26.83
CA ALA A 222 11.51 25.82 28.19
C ALA A 222 12.48 26.72 28.96
N ALA A 223 12.19 28.01 28.95
CA ALA A 223 12.57 29.00 29.95
C ALA A 223 11.68 30.24 29.74
#